data_AF-A0A6P0VLA6-F1
#
_entry.id   AF-A0A6P0VLA6-F1
#
_cell.length_a   1.000
_cell.length_b   1.000
_cell.length_c   1.000
_cell.angle_alpha   90.00
_cell.angle_beta   90.00
_cell.angle_gamma   90.00
#
_symmetry.space_group_name_H-M   'P 1'
#
loop_
_entity.id
_entity.type
_entity.pdbx_description
1 polymer ?
#
loop_
_entity_poly.entity_id
_entity_poly.type
_entity_poly.pdbx_seq_one_letter_code
_entity_poly.pdbx_strand_id
1 'polypeptide(L)' 'TGGGVTAGIDFAISVIANILGEPSAQVIQLLFEYRPAPPFNSGGPETAPQFAVDAIRGKVAEIAADLWEYRSRF' A
#
# COMPACT_ATOMS: atom_id res chain seq x y z
N THR A 1 -2.11 -6.39 -9.73
CA THR A 1 -1.18 -5.34 -9.27
C THR A 1 -1.76 -4.73 -8.01
N GLY A 2 -0.91 -4.36 -7.04
CA GLY A 2 -1.31 -3.72 -5.78
C GLY A 2 -0.55 -2.41 -5.61
N GLY A 3 -1.15 -1.30 -6.04
CA GLY A 3 -0.47 0.01 -6.08
C GLY A 3 -0.20 0.64 -4.71
N GLY A 4 -0.80 0.10 -3.64
CA GLY A 4 -0.64 0.56 -2.27
C GLY A 4 -0.26 -0.57 -1.32
N VAL A 5 0.18 -0.22 -0.11
CA VAL A 5 0.64 -1.16 0.92
C VAL A 5 -0.42 -2.23 1.22
N THR A 6 -1.67 -1.83 1.41
CA THR A 6 -2.78 -2.75 1.70
C THR A 6 -3.05 -3.72 0.55
N ALA A 7 -2.97 -3.25 -0.70
CA ALA A 7 -3.12 -4.12 -1.87
C ALA A 7 -1.98 -5.15 -2.00
N GLY A 8 -0.80 -4.87 -1.44
CA GLY A 8 0.28 -5.86 -1.31
C GLY A 8 -0.05 -6.97 -0.32
N ILE A 9 -0.71 -6.65 0.79
CA ILE A 9 -1.18 -7.63 1.79
C ILE A 9 -2.30 -8.48 1.20
N ASP A 10 -3.28 -7.87 0.53
CA ASP A 10 -4.36 -8.59 -0.18
C ASP A 10 -3.79 -9.57 -1.21
N PHE A 11 -2.78 -9.13 -1.95
CA PHE A 11 -2.08 -9.96 -2.92
C PHE A 11 -1.35 -11.12 -2.25
N ALA A 12 -0.62 -10.90 -1.15
CA ALA A 12 0.09 -11.95 -0.44
C ALA A 12 -0.86 -13.04 0.09
N ILE A 13 -2.00 -12.64 0.68
CA ILE A 13 -3.04 -13.58 1.13
C ILE A 13 -3.60 -14.39 -0.06
N SER A 14 -3.83 -13.73 -1.19
CA SER A 14 -4.27 -14.40 -2.43
C SER A 14 -3.24 -15.39 -2.96
N VAL A 15 -1.94 -15.06 -2.91
CA VAL A 15 -0.85 -15.97 -3.28
C VAL A 15 -0.81 -17.18 -2.35
N ILE A 16 -0.97 -16.97 -1.04
CA ILE A 16 -1.02 -18.05 -0.05
C ILE A 16 -2.19 -18.99 -0.36
N ALA A 17 -3.37 -18.47 -0.68
CA ALA A 17 -4.53 -19.29 -1.05
C ALA A 17 -4.25 -20.15 -2.28
N ASN A 18 -3.56 -19.61 -3.29
CA ASN A 18 -3.21 -20.33 -4.52
C ASN A 18 -2.15 -21.42 -4.31
N ILE A 19 -1.19 -21.21 -3.40
CA ILE A 19 -0.06 -22.13 -3.20
C ILE A 19 -0.35 -23.17 -2.11
N LEU A 20 -0.96 -22.74 -1.01
CA LEU A 20 -1.16 -23.54 0.21
C LEU A 20 -2.64 -23.89 0.48
N GLY A 21 -3.56 -23.33 -0.31
CA GLY A 21 -4.99 -23.52 -0.16
C GLY A 21 -5.67 -22.46 0.70
N GLU A 22 -6.98 -22.32 0.49
CA GLU A 22 -7.82 -21.32 1.17
C GLU A 22 -7.77 -21.40 2.70
N PRO A 23 -7.80 -22.58 3.36
CA PRO A 23 -7.72 -22.65 4.82
C PRO A 23 -6.44 -22.03 5.40
N SER A 24 -5.29 -22.23 4.74
CA SER A 24 -4.02 -21.62 5.17
C SER A 24 -4.05 -20.11 5.01
N ALA A 25 -4.66 -19.59 3.94
CA ALA A 25 -4.84 -18.15 3.76
C ALA A 25 -5.73 -17.54 4.85
N GLN A 26 -6.83 -18.21 5.23
CA GLN A 26 -7.72 -17.76 6.30
C GLN A 26 -7.02 -17.77 7.67
N VAL A 27 -6.19 -18.78 7.96
CA VAL A 27 -5.37 -18.82 9.19
C VAL A 27 -4.38 -17.66 9.23
N ILE A 28 -3.68 -17.38 8.12
CA ILE A 28 -2.74 -16.25 8.05
C ILE A 28 -3.47 -14.90 8.16
N GLN A 29 -4.62 -14.77 7.50
CA GLN A 29 -5.46 -13.58 7.61
C GLN A 29 -5.86 -13.33 9.07
N LEU A 30 -6.25 -14.38 9.80
CA LEU A 30 -6.57 -14.29 11.23
C LEU A 30 -5.34 -14.01 12.10
N LEU A 31 -4.20 -14.66 11.81
CA LEU A 31 -2.94 -14.47 12.55
C LEU A 31 -2.50 -13.00 12.58
N PHE A 32 -2.69 -12.28 11.48
CA PHE A 32 -2.37 -10.85 11.39
C PHE A 32 -3.54 -9.95 11.77
N GLU A 33 -4.66 -10.51 12.21
CA GLU A 33 -5.92 -9.80 12.43
C GLU A 33 -6.26 -8.88 11.25
N TYR A 34 -6.01 -9.37 10.03
CA TYR A 34 -6.11 -8.57 8.82
C TYR A 34 -7.58 -8.32 8.45
N ARG A 35 -8.11 -7.26 9.06
CA ARG A 35 -9.47 -6.73 8.88
C ARG A 35 -9.35 -5.22 8.69
N PRO A 36 -8.91 -4.74 7.51
CA PRO A 36 -8.72 -3.32 7.29
C PRO A 36 -10.04 -2.56 7.45
N ALA A 37 -10.01 -1.52 8.29
CA ALA A 37 -11.13 -0.60 8.53
C ALA A 37 -10.57 0.82 8.66
N PRO A 38 -10.13 1.43 7.54
CA PRO A 38 -9.48 2.74 7.59
C PRO A 38 -10.45 3.80 8.14
N PRO A 39 -10.01 4.66 9.07
CA PRO A 39 -10.87 5.69 9.65
C PRO A 39 -11.17 6.85 8.70
N PHE A 40 -10.47 6.94 7.56
CA PHE A 40 -10.63 7.98 6.55
C PHE A 40 -10.71 7.36 5.15
N ASN A 41 -11.55 7.94 4.29
CA ASN A 41 -11.61 7.58 2.88
C ASN A 41 -10.61 8.40 2.06
N SER A 42 -9.31 8.17 2.26
CA SER A 42 -8.24 8.91 1.58
C SER A 42 -7.15 8.00 1.00
N GLY A 43 -7.48 6.73 0.76
CA GLY A 43 -6.57 5.74 0.20
C GLY A 43 -6.33 5.87 -1.31
N GLY A 44 -7.14 6.67 -2.01
CA GLY A 44 -7.00 6.94 -3.45
C GLY A 44 -7.12 8.43 -3.75
N PRO A 45 -6.46 8.95 -4.80
CA PRO A 45 -6.56 10.35 -5.19
C PRO A 45 -7.98 10.78 -5.59
N GLU A 46 -8.81 9.83 -6.03
CA GLU A 46 -10.21 10.03 -6.38
C GLU A 46 -11.15 10.15 -5.18
N THR A 47 -10.74 9.66 -3.99
CA THR A 47 -11.55 9.72 -2.76
C THR A 47 -11.01 10.69 -1.72
N ALA A 48 -9.70 10.97 -1.75
CA ALA A 48 -9.06 11.86 -0.80
C ALA A 48 -9.48 13.34 -0.98
N PRO A 49 -9.54 14.12 0.11
CA PRO A 49 -9.67 15.58 0.01
C PRO A 49 -8.52 16.21 -0.79
N GLN A 50 -8.82 17.26 -1.56
CA GLN A 50 -7.83 17.92 -2.43
C GLN A 50 -6.57 18.35 -1.68
N PHE A 51 -6.70 18.88 -0.44
CA PHE A 51 -5.55 19.29 0.37
C PHE A 51 -4.57 18.14 0.65
N ALA A 52 -5.09 16.91 0.83
CA ALA A 52 -4.26 15.74 1.13
C ALA A 52 -3.51 15.28 -0.14
N VAL A 53 -4.19 15.34 -1.29
CA VAL A 53 -3.60 15.05 -2.61
C VAL A 53 -2.47 16.03 -2.93
N ASP A 54 -2.67 17.32 -2.70
CA ASP A 54 -1.65 18.33 -2.96
C ASP A 54 -0.45 18.19 -2.01
N ALA A 55 -0.72 17.91 -0.72
CA ALA A 55 0.33 17.67 0.27
C ALA A 55 1.22 16.46 -0.09
N ILE A 56 0.62 15.32 -0.50
CA ILE A 56 1.42 14.13 -0.85
C ILE A 56 2.19 14.33 -2.16
N ARG A 57 1.63 15.04 -3.16
CA ARG A 57 2.34 15.38 -4.39
C ARG A 57 3.59 16.21 -4.11
N GLY A 58 3.49 17.21 -3.23
CA GLY A 58 4.64 18.01 -2.81
C GLY A 58 5.73 17.16 -2.14
N LYS A 59 5.33 16.32 -1.17
CA LYS A 59 6.26 15.41 -0.46
C LYS A 59 6.94 14.41 -1.40
N VAL A 60 6.19 13.83 -2.34
CA VAL A 60 6.75 12.87 -3.31
C VAL A 60 7.75 13.56 -4.24
N ALA A 61 7.48 14.80 -4.67
CA ALA A 61 8.42 15.57 -5.49
C ALA A 61 9.75 15.85 -4.76
N GLU A 62 9.68 16.18 -3.47
CA GLU A 62 10.86 16.36 -2.60
C GLU A 62 11.66 15.05 -2.49
N ILE A 63 11.02 13.94 -2.11
CA ILE A 63 11.69 12.62 -1.98
C ILE A 63 12.30 12.17 -3.33
N ALA A 64 11.59 12.34 -4.43
CA ALA A 64 12.06 11.93 -5.75
C ALA A 64 13.29 12.75 -6.19
N ALA A 65 13.34 14.04 -5.85
CA ALA A 65 14.51 14.88 -6.12
C ALA A 65 15.74 14.38 -5.33
N ASP A 66 15.56 14.07 -4.04
CA ASP A 66 16.63 13.51 -3.19
C ASP A 66 17.16 12.16 -3.72
N LEU A 67 16.27 11.29 -4.22
CA LEU A 67 16.66 10.01 -4.83
C LEU A 67 17.47 10.21 -6.11
N TRP A 68 17.14 11.21 -6.92
CA TRP A 68 17.89 11.55 -8.13
C TRP A 68 19.28 12.09 -7.79
N GLU A 69 19.37 12.98 -6.79
CA GLU A 69 20.66 13.48 -6.31
C GLU A 69 21.52 12.36 -5.73
N TYR A 70 20.94 11.48 -4.91
CA TYR A 70 21.63 10.31 -4.36
C TYR A 70 22.17 9.39 -5.46
N ARG A 71 21.36 9.08 -6.47
CA ARG A 71 21.76 8.22 -7.59
C ARG A 71 22.82 8.88 -8.48
N SER A 72 22.87 10.21 -8.56
CA SER A 72 23.88 10.93 -9.36
C SER A 72 25.25 11.06 -8.68
N ARG A 73 25.36 10.71 -7.39
CA ARG A 73 26.61 10.73 -6.60
C ARG A 73 27.40 9.41 -6.69
N PHE A 74 26.87 8.39 -7.37
CA PHE A 74 27.49 7.08 -7.60
C PHE A 74 27.28 6.63 -9.04
#